data_AF-A0A1V9ZIU7-F1
#
_entry.id   AF-A0A1V9ZIU7-F1
#
_cell.length_a   1.000
_cell.length_b   1.000
_cell.length_c   1.000
_cell.angle_alpha   90.00
_cell.angle_beta   90.00
_cell.angle_gamma   90.00
#
_symmetry.space_group_name_H-M   'P 1'
#
loop_
_entity.id
_entity.type
_entity.pdbx_description
1 polymer ?
#
loop_
_entity_poly.entity_id
_entity_poly.type
_entity_poly.pdbx_seq_one_letter_code
_entity_poly.pdbx_strand_id
1 'polypeptide(L)'
;MLYKLGATSPTAFHDVVIGNIGAGERNAYVCPISFGAGPGWDAVTRFGTPIFDQLSTLILNNGTNSSSGCYNYSMQRFLKS
;
A
#
# COMPACT_ATOMS: atom_id res chain seq x y z
N MET A 1 -3.87 -4.74 9.93
CA MET A 1 -4.34 -3.42 9.44
C MET A 1 -4.11 -3.27 7.93
N LEU A 2 -2.86 -3.25 7.43
CA LEU A 2 -2.57 -3.04 5.99
C LEU A 2 -3.22 -4.07 5.04
N TYR A 3 -3.16 -5.37 5.37
CA TYR A 3 -3.82 -6.41 4.56
C TYR A 3 -5.35 -6.28 4.51
N LYS A 4 -5.96 -5.83 5.61
CA LYS A 4 -7.40 -5.54 5.65
C LYS A 4 -7.73 -4.37 4.72
N LEU A 5 -6.94 -3.30 4.78
CA LEU A 5 -7.11 -2.14 3.88
C LEU A 5 -6.90 -2.50 2.41
N GLY A 6 -5.87 -3.28 2.08
CA GLY A 6 -5.66 -3.74 0.70
C GLY A 6 -6.81 -4.60 0.17
N ALA A 7 -7.39 -5.46 1.02
CA ALA A 7 -8.54 -6.27 0.64
C ALA A 7 -9.86 -5.46 0.53
N THR A 8 -10.09 -4.47 1.39
CA THR A 8 -11.34 -3.69 1.40
C THR A 8 -11.29 -2.42 0.56
N SER A 9 -10.10 -1.94 0.22
CA SER A 9 -9.86 -0.67 -0.46
C SER A 9 -8.69 -0.80 -1.45
N PRO A 10 -8.84 -1.63 -2.51
CA PRO A 10 -7.78 -1.88 -3.47
C PRO A 10 -7.35 -0.62 -4.23
N THR A 11 -8.23 0.39 -4.34
CA THR A 11 -7.91 1.68 -4.97
C THR A 11 -6.85 2.48 -4.22
N ALA A 12 -6.54 2.14 -2.96
CA ALA A 12 -5.51 2.82 -2.17
C ALA A 12 -4.07 2.42 -2.58
N PHE A 13 -3.93 1.55 -3.59
CA PHE A 13 -2.66 1.09 -4.12
C PHE A 13 -2.67 1.15 -5.65
N HIS A 14 -1.52 1.45 -6.25
CA HIS A 14 -1.26 1.16 -7.64
C HIS A 14 -0.85 -0.31 -7.75
N ASP A 15 -1.78 -1.13 -8.24
CA ASP A 15 -1.57 -2.56 -8.48
C ASP A 15 -0.53 -2.77 -9.59
N VAL A 16 0.51 -3.55 -9.30
CA VAL A 16 1.59 -3.84 -10.25
C VAL A 16 1.34 -5.21 -10.84
N VAL A 17 0.93 -5.26 -12.12
CA VAL A 17 0.48 -6.50 -12.77
C VAL A 17 1.49 -7.10 -13.75
N ILE A 18 2.68 -6.50 -13.89
CA ILE A 18 3.72 -6.93 -14.83
C ILE A 18 5.07 -7.01 -14.13
N GLY A 19 5.74 -8.16 -14.25
CA GLY A 19 7.07 -8.40 -13.70
C GLY A 19 7.19 -9.75 -13.01
N ASN A 20 8.38 -10.11 -12.56
CA ASN A 20 8.62 -11.26 -11.70
C ASN A 20 9.82 -10.98 -10.78
N ILE A 21 9.96 -11.76 -9.71
CA ILE A 21 11.09 -11.66 -8.76
C ILE A 21 12.14 -12.76 -8.97
N GLY A 22 12.22 -13.33 -10.17
CA GLY A 22 13.26 -14.30 -10.51
C GLY A 22 14.64 -13.65 -10.41
N ALA A 23 15.50 -14.19 -9.56
CA ALA A 23 16.88 -13.72 -9.41
C ALA A 23 17.85 -14.93 -9.45
N GLY A 24 18.96 -14.76 -10.16
CA GLY A 24 20.09 -15.69 -10.19
C GLY A 24 21.34 -14.97 -9.68
N GLU A 25 22.13 -15.62 -8.82
CA GLU A 25 23.39 -15.05 -8.32
C GLU A 25 24.51 -15.20 -9.36
N ARG A 26 25.32 -14.17 -9.64
CA ARG A 26 26.56 -14.26 -10.46
C ARG A 26 26.38 -14.95 -11.83
N ASN A 27 25.43 -14.49 -12.65
CA ASN A 27 25.07 -15.13 -13.93
C ASN A 27 24.62 -16.59 -13.80
N ALA A 28 24.26 -17.05 -12.60
CA ALA A 28 23.59 -18.32 -12.44
C ALA A 28 22.24 -18.29 -13.16
N TYR A 29 21.85 -19.48 -13.58
CA TYR A 29 20.56 -19.73 -14.20
C TYR A 29 19.43 -19.15 -13.34
N VAL A 30 18.64 -18.25 -13.93
CA VAL A 30 17.39 -17.78 -13.34
C VAL A 30 16.35 -18.88 -13.53
N CYS A 31 15.78 -19.39 -12.44
CA CYS A 31 14.71 -20.38 -12.52
C CYS A 31 13.58 -19.88 -13.45
N PRO A 32 13.15 -20.68 -14.47
CA PRO A 32 12.03 -20.32 -15.34
C PRO A 32 10.72 -20.19 -14.57
N ILE A 33 10.66 -20.84 -13.40
CA ILE A 33 9.54 -20.79 -12.48
C ILE A 33 9.93 -19.81 -11.36
N SER A 34 9.30 -18.64 -11.38
CA SER A 34 9.37 -17.65 -10.32
C SER A 34 7.97 -17.06 -10.09
N PHE A 35 7.78 -16.32 -8.99
CA PHE A 35 6.53 -15.61 -8.79
C PHE A 35 6.44 -14.44 -9.78
N GLY A 36 5.37 -14.44 -10.57
CA GLY A 36 4.98 -13.33 -11.43
C GLY A 36 4.05 -12.37 -10.70
N ALA A 37 4.13 -11.09 -11.08
CA ALA A 37 3.18 -10.08 -10.65
C ALA A 37 1.84 -10.30 -11.36
N GLY A 38 0.74 -9.91 -10.73
CA GLY A 38 -0.59 -10.12 -11.29
C GLY A 38 -1.67 -9.37 -10.51
N PRO A 39 -2.91 -9.33 -11.03
CA PRO A 39 -3.96 -8.51 -10.45
C PRO A 39 -4.22 -8.81 -8.97
N GLY A 40 -4.24 -7.76 -8.15
CA GLY A 40 -4.59 -7.83 -6.73
C GLY A 40 -3.39 -8.09 -5.83
N TRP A 41 -3.48 -9.09 -4.95
CA TRP A 41 -2.37 -9.46 -4.09
C TRP A 41 -1.49 -10.50 -4.79
N ASP A 42 -0.20 -10.20 -4.91
CA ASP A 42 0.79 -11.16 -5.41
C ASP A 42 2.03 -11.28 -4.49
N ALA A 43 2.88 -12.26 -4.77
CA ALA A 43 4.11 -12.49 -4.01
C ALA A 43 5.28 -11.57 -4.43
N VAL A 44 5.12 -10.76 -5.47
CA VAL A 44 6.15 -9.89 -6.06
C VAL A 44 6.09 -8.49 -5.45
N THR A 45 4.92 -7.87 -5.46
CA THR A 45 4.63 -6.49 -5.08
C THR A 45 3.52 -6.38 -4.02
N ARG A 46 2.89 -7.50 -3.64
CA ARG A 46 1.73 -7.53 -2.72
C ARG A 46 0.54 -6.83 -3.36
N PHE A 47 0.03 -5.75 -2.76
CA PHE A 47 -1.02 -4.92 -3.36
C PHE A 47 -0.45 -3.84 -4.30
N GLY A 48 0.86 -3.82 -4.52
CA GLY A 48 1.56 -2.78 -5.27
C GLY A 48 1.98 -1.59 -4.41
N THR A 49 2.06 -0.40 -5.00
CA THR A 49 2.61 0.79 -4.34
C THR A 49 1.50 1.65 -3.72
N PRO A 50 1.67 2.19 -2.50
CA PRO A 50 0.62 2.96 -1.85
C PRO A 50 0.35 4.29 -2.54
N ILE A 51 -0.94 4.66 -2.63
CA ILE A 51 -1.37 6.02 -2.97
C ILE A 51 -1.53 6.78 -1.66
N PHE A 52 -0.55 7.64 -1.35
CA PHE A 52 -0.41 8.23 -0.01
C PHE A 52 -1.66 8.94 0.48
N ASP A 53 -2.29 9.78 -0.35
CA ASP A 53 -3.47 10.57 0.05
C ASP A 53 -4.66 9.68 0.42
N GLN A 54 -4.88 8.60 -0.35
CA GLN A 54 -5.96 7.65 -0.08
C GLN A 54 -5.66 6.81 1.15
N LEU A 55 -4.43 6.29 1.25
CA LEU A 55 -4.04 5.43 2.36
C LEU A 55 -4.03 6.18 3.69
N SER A 56 -3.53 7.42 3.72
CA SER A 56 -3.53 8.26 4.92
C SER A 56 -4.94 8.59 5.40
N THR A 57 -5.86 8.94 4.50
CA THR A 57 -7.28 9.15 4.81
C THR A 57 -7.91 7.90 5.44
N LEU A 58 -7.68 6.72 4.85
CA LEU A 58 -8.20 5.46 5.37
C LEU A 58 -7.63 5.10 6.75
N ILE A 59 -6.35 5.38 6.99
CA ILE A 59 -5.68 5.13 8.27
C ILE A 59 -6.21 6.07 9.34
N LEU A 60 -6.32 7.36 9.04
CA LEU A 60 -6.82 8.36 9.99
C LEU A 60 -8.28 8.07 10.37
N ASN A 61 -9.13 7.73 9.40
CA ASN A 61 -10.54 7.43 9.65
C ASN A 61 -10.75 6.10 10.38
N ASN A 62 -9.89 5.09 10.19
CA ASN A 62 -9.97 3.82 10.93
C ASN A 62 -9.22 3.84 12.26
N GLY A 63 -8.29 4.78 12.46
CA GLY A 63 -7.58 5.02 13.71
C GLY A 63 -8.41 5.81 14.73
N THR A 64 -9.48 6.48 14.29
CA THR A 64 -10.35 7.31 15.13
C THR A 64 -11.58 6.57 15.67
N ASN A 65 -11.44 5.30 16.07
CA ASN A 65 -12.45 4.70 16.96
C ASN A 65 -12.38 5.42 18.31
N SER A 66 -13.19 6.48 18.42
CA SER A 66 -13.75 7.11 19.61
C SER A 66 -12.86 7.16 20.85
N SER A 67 -11.92 8.10 20.88
CA SER A 67 -11.71 8.87 22.11
C SER A 67 -12.47 10.18 21.96
N SER A 68 -13.52 10.35 22.78
CA SER A 68 -14.17 11.62 23.08
C SER A 68 -13.16 12.52 23.82
N GLY A 69 -12.10 12.95 23.15
CA GLY A 69 -10.99 13.65 23.75
C GLY A 69 -10.26 14.48 22.70
N CYS A 70 -10.72 15.73 22.55
CA CYS A 70 -10.08 16.81 21.79
C CYS A 70 -10.28 16.81 20.27
N TYR A 71 -11.53 16.96 19.82
CA TYR A 71 -11.83 17.62 18.54
C TYR A 71 -11.49 19.11 18.64
N ASN A 72 -10.21 19.48 18.52
CA ASN A 72 -9.79 20.88 18.38
C ASN A 72 -8.41 21.04 17.72
N TYR A 73 -8.10 20.22 16.72
CA TYR A 73 -7.01 20.53 15.79
C TYR A 73 -7.61 21.09 14.51
N SER A 74 -7.90 22.38 14.56
CA SER A 74 -8.30 23.19 13.42
C SER A 74 -7.27 23.05 12.28
N MET A 75 -7.78 22.90 11.06
CA MET A 75 -7.04 23.06 9.81
C MET A 75 -6.37 24.45 9.71
N GLN A 76 -5.20 24.65 10.32
CA GLN A 76 -4.49 25.94 10.25
C GLN A 76 -2.97 25.85 10.07
N ARG A 77 -2.39 24.72 9.66
CA ARG A 77 -0.92 24.61 9.58
C ARG A 77 -0.28 24.42 8.21
N PHE A 78 -1.00 24.64 7.12
CA PHE A 78 -0.40 24.58 5.78
C PHE A 78 -0.69 25.78 4.86
N LEU A 79 -0.97 26.95 5.42
CA LEU A 79 -0.90 28.22 4.68
C LEU A 79 -0.29 29.32 5.55
N LYS A 80 1.03 29.28 5.74
CA LYS A 80 1.86 30.48 5.97
C LYS A 80 3.35 30.14 5.85
N SER A 81 3.89 30.38 4.67
CA SER A 81 5.13 31.14 4.43
C SER A 81 5.20 31.47 2.95
#